data_AF-A0A814Q119-F1
#
_entry.id   AF-A0A814Q119-F1
#
_cell.length_a   1.000
_cell.length_b   1.000
_cell.length_c   1.000
_cell.angle_alpha   90.00
_cell.angle_beta   90.00
_cell.angle_gamma   90.00
#
_symmetry.space_group_name_H-M   'P 1'
#
loop_
_entity.id
_entity.type
_entity.pdbx_description
1 polymer ?
#
loop_
_entity_poly.entity_id
_entity_poly.type
_entity_poly.pdbx_seq_one_letter_code
_entity_poly.pdbx_strand_id
1 'polypeptide(L)'
;MNDFEKLLAQRWQNNKKDVRDEIQYHSFTFIDPYGNEMIEEHMDHEPVNSVIQKFTRTYVPKYLKNWIQIGTLTGSGLSALDDCALKSTMSNFVDDVQFIAYGEITVWFGRYDTLPPQKFVVKVLLKDTLEEIKTRIRDQCRATNFELRFSERSEARTPTVENWNSSIALKPEDTILSRRLYQDNYIIMAKVIQTASNSDNTCSLFVQTLTGRKLSLIVTSMTDVTDVKQMIQDTEGISPDHQRFIYAGKQLEDGRKLSDYHIPNEAVVHLVLSLRGGMYHFTSGRQDFSQLPSSCANAIRNVLSFETKDVDDYQQLSSADLQEYILQANMVLTSLHGKIKAIYAPSDLPNLRNMILPAPIDDAQDDDDDDDGSSNQQ
;
A
#
# COMPACT_ATOMS: atom_id res chain seq x y z
N MET A 1 31.35 59.98 -37.85
CA MET A 1 30.97 59.87 -36.42
C MET A 1 29.47 59.63 -36.24
N ASN A 2 28.57 60.28 -36.99
CA ASN A 2 27.12 60.18 -36.79
C ASN A 2 26.44 58.83 -37.11
N ASP A 3 26.96 58.02 -38.06
CA ASP A 3 26.26 56.78 -38.42
C ASP A 3 26.51 55.64 -37.43
N PHE A 4 27.66 55.62 -36.75
CA PHE A 4 27.98 54.58 -35.78
C PHE A 4 27.17 54.75 -34.49
N GLU A 5 26.95 55.99 -34.04
CA GLU A 5 26.09 56.30 -32.90
C GLU A 5 24.62 56.00 -33.18
N LYS A 6 24.14 56.26 -34.41
CA LYS A 6 22.79 55.86 -34.84
C LYS A 6 22.65 54.34 -34.85
N LEU A 7 23.63 53.61 -35.37
CA LEU A 7 23.62 52.15 -35.42
C LEU A 7 23.63 51.54 -34.01
N LEU A 8 24.42 52.11 -33.09
CA LEU A 8 24.43 51.72 -31.68
C LEU A 8 23.10 52.03 -30.99
N ALA A 9 22.51 53.20 -31.21
CA ALA A 9 21.21 53.57 -30.63
C ALA A 9 20.08 52.66 -31.13
N GLN A 10 20.08 52.34 -32.43
CA GLN A 10 19.10 51.43 -33.05
C GLN A 10 19.26 49.99 -32.54
N ARG A 11 20.50 49.52 -32.36
CA ARG A 11 20.78 48.21 -31.73
C ARG A 11 20.36 48.19 -30.27
N TRP A 12 20.55 49.29 -29.55
CA TRP A 12 20.17 49.41 -28.15
C TRP A 12 18.65 49.48 -27.96
N GLN A 13 17.93 50.12 -28.89
CA GLN A 13 16.46 50.13 -28.92
C GLN A 13 15.85 48.80 -29.36
N ASN A 14 16.47 48.11 -30.33
CA ASN A 14 16.05 46.76 -30.73
C ASN A 14 16.32 45.75 -29.61
N ASN A 15 17.51 45.78 -28.97
CA ASN A 15 17.76 44.96 -27.78
C ASN A 15 16.81 45.29 -26.63
N LYS A 16 16.39 46.55 -26.44
CA LYS A 16 15.37 46.89 -25.43
C LYS A 16 13.98 46.35 -25.76
N LYS A 17 13.66 46.14 -27.04
CA LYS A 17 12.41 45.53 -27.48
C LYS A 17 12.48 44.01 -27.31
N ASP A 18 13.55 43.40 -27.80
CA ASP A 18 13.77 41.95 -27.70
C ASP A 18 13.92 41.49 -26.24
N VAL A 19 14.58 42.27 -25.38
CA VAL A 19 14.69 41.97 -23.92
C VAL A 19 13.39 42.25 -23.17
N ARG A 20 12.51 43.13 -23.66
CA ARG A 20 11.18 43.33 -23.05
C ARG A 20 10.22 42.23 -23.45
N ASP A 21 10.35 41.68 -24.65
CA ASP A 21 9.53 40.59 -25.17
C ASP A 21 9.99 39.21 -24.64
N GLU A 22 11.20 39.09 -24.07
CA GLU A 22 11.71 37.89 -23.38
C GLU A 22 11.44 37.85 -21.87
N ILE A 23 10.97 38.93 -21.24
CA ILE A 23 10.48 38.85 -19.85
C ILE A 23 9.11 38.19 -19.91
N GLN A 24 9.10 36.86 -19.89
CA GLN A 24 7.90 36.09 -19.57
C GLN A 24 7.43 36.54 -18.20
N TYR A 25 6.39 37.35 -18.18
CA TYR A 25 5.72 37.73 -16.95
C TYR A 25 4.91 36.52 -16.48
N HIS A 26 5.43 35.83 -15.48
CA HIS A 26 4.69 34.72 -14.87
C HIS A 26 3.63 35.31 -13.93
N SER A 27 2.43 34.74 -13.99
CA SER A 27 1.33 35.09 -13.10
C SER A 27 1.21 34.04 -12.02
N PHE A 28 1.32 34.44 -10.75
CA PHE A 28 1.24 33.50 -9.63
C PHE A 28 -0.10 33.62 -8.92
N THR A 29 -0.70 32.47 -8.62
CA THR A 29 -1.96 32.41 -7.87
C THR A 29 -1.67 32.21 -6.39
N PHE A 30 -2.17 33.12 -5.56
CA PHE A 30 -2.15 33.06 -4.11
C PHE A 30 -3.55 32.82 -3.57
N ILE A 31 -3.69 31.89 -2.64
CA ILE A 31 -4.93 31.59 -1.96
C ILE A 31 -4.83 32.15 -0.55
N ASP A 32 -5.69 33.12 -0.24
CA ASP A 32 -5.76 33.72 1.08
C ASP A 32 -6.21 32.70 2.15
N PRO A 33 -6.06 33.03 3.44
CA PRO A 33 -6.43 32.10 4.51
C PRO A 33 -7.93 31.75 4.51
N TYR A 34 -8.74 32.57 3.83
CA TYR A 34 -10.16 32.39 3.61
C TYR A 34 -10.44 31.74 2.25
N GLY A 35 -9.48 31.14 1.54
CA GLY A 35 -9.72 30.45 0.28
C GLY A 35 -10.09 31.35 -0.91
N ASN A 36 -9.80 32.65 -0.85
CA ASN A 36 -9.96 33.54 -2.00
C ASN A 36 -8.68 33.52 -2.85
N GLU A 37 -8.83 33.25 -4.13
CA GLU A 37 -7.74 33.27 -5.11
C GLU A 37 -7.40 34.71 -5.52
N MET A 38 -6.11 35.01 -5.54
CA MET A 38 -5.53 36.30 -5.90
C MET A 38 -4.42 36.04 -6.90
N ILE A 39 -4.50 36.65 -8.07
CA ILE A 39 -3.46 36.52 -9.09
C ILE A 39 -2.61 37.79 -9.01
N GLU A 40 -1.32 37.64 -8.70
CA GLU A 40 -0.35 38.73 -8.82
C GLU A 40 0.54 38.45 -10.05
N GLU A 41 0.55 39.41 -10.98
CA GLU A 41 1.33 39.33 -12.22
C GLU A 41 2.70 40.00 -12.03
N HIS A 42 3.69 39.62 -12.86
CA HIS A 42 5.00 40.29 -13.00
C HIS A 42 5.94 40.16 -11.78
N MET A 43 5.99 38.98 -11.12
CA MET A 43 6.76 38.79 -9.88
C MET A 43 8.10 38.03 -10.03
N ASP A 44 8.54 37.76 -11.25
CA ASP A 44 9.67 36.86 -11.57
C ASP A 44 10.99 37.14 -10.84
N HIS A 45 11.26 38.42 -10.58
CA HIS A 45 12.52 38.87 -9.99
C HIS A 45 12.45 39.06 -8.47
N GLU A 46 11.27 38.93 -7.86
CA GLU A 46 11.13 39.07 -6.42
C GLU A 46 11.53 37.76 -5.71
N PRO A 47 12.27 37.84 -4.60
CA PRO A 47 12.52 36.67 -3.77
C PRO A 47 11.22 36.23 -3.10
N VAL A 48 11.01 34.92 -3.03
CA VAL A 48 9.78 34.30 -2.53
C VAL A 48 9.39 34.81 -1.14
N ASN A 49 10.37 34.98 -0.25
CA ASN A 49 10.14 35.53 1.09
C ASN A 49 9.57 36.96 1.09
N SER A 50 10.01 37.83 0.16
CA SER A 50 9.49 39.21 0.08
C SER A 50 8.02 39.21 -0.33
N VAL A 51 7.69 38.39 -1.34
CA VAL A 51 6.32 38.19 -1.82
C VAL A 51 5.42 37.64 -0.71
N ILE A 52 5.87 36.60 -0.01
CA ILE A 52 5.16 36.01 1.13
C ILE A 52 4.96 37.05 2.24
N GLN A 53 5.96 37.86 2.55
CA GLN A 53 5.82 38.93 3.56
C GLN A 53 4.82 40.01 3.14
N LYS A 54 4.83 40.41 1.86
CA LYS A 54 3.87 41.37 1.30
C LYS A 54 2.45 40.82 1.36
N PHE A 55 2.27 39.55 0.98
CA PHE A 55 1.01 38.83 1.04
C PHE A 55 0.49 38.70 2.48
N THR A 56 1.31 38.19 3.40
CA THR A 56 0.95 38.06 4.84
C THR A 56 0.69 39.40 5.50
N ARG A 57 1.34 40.48 5.06
CA ARG A 57 1.07 41.83 5.59
C ARG A 57 -0.29 42.37 5.16
N THR A 58 -0.69 42.07 3.93
CA THR A 58 -1.88 42.64 3.28
C THR A 58 -3.14 41.83 3.57
N TYR A 59 -3.06 40.50 3.49
CA TYR A 59 -4.22 39.61 3.49
C TYR A 59 -4.39 38.79 4.78
N VAL A 60 -3.34 38.63 5.59
CA VAL A 60 -3.42 37.86 6.83
C VAL A 60 -3.71 38.77 8.04
N PRO A 61 -4.83 38.57 8.75
CA PRO A 61 -5.15 39.31 9.96
C PRO A 61 -4.08 39.17 11.05
N LYS A 62 -3.84 40.22 11.83
CA LYS A 62 -2.80 40.26 12.88
C LYS A 62 -2.85 39.09 13.85
N TYR A 63 -4.06 38.62 14.21
CA TYR A 63 -4.24 37.51 15.16
C TYR A 63 -3.91 36.12 14.59
N LEU A 64 -3.77 35.99 13.27
CA LEU A 64 -3.41 34.73 12.60
C LEU A 64 -1.97 34.69 12.10
N LYS A 65 -1.25 35.82 12.13
CA LYS A 65 0.10 35.93 11.58
C LYS A 65 1.11 34.95 12.16
N ASN A 66 0.97 34.61 13.44
CA ASN A 66 1.88 33.69 14.12
C ASN A 66 1.52 32.22 13.88
N TRP A 67 0.31 31.94 13.41
CA TRP A 67 -0.22 30.58 13.27
C TRP A 67 -0.25 30.11 11.81
N ILE A 68 -0.47 31.02 10.86
CA ILE A 68 -0.54 30.71 9.43
C ILE A 68 0.87 30.49 8.85
N GLN A 69 0.99 29.42 8.08
CA GLN A 69 2.12 29.11 7.22
C GLN A 69 1.70 29.21 5.74
N ILE A 70 2.68 29.31 4.85
CA ILE A 70 2.44 29.31 3.41
C ILE A 70 3.06 28.05 2.81
N GLY A 71 2.27 27.38 1.98
CA GLY A 71 2.66 26.18 1.25
C GLY A 71 2.44 26.34 -0.25
N THR A 72 2.87 25.33 -0.98
CA THR A 72 2.49 25.14 -2.38
C THR A 72 1.43 24.05 -2.46
N LEU A 73 0.44 24.27 -3.32
CA LEU A 73 -0.58 23.30 -3.67
C LEU A 73 -0.25 22.77 -5.06
N THR A 74 0.11 21.49 -5.16
CA THR A 74 0.36 20.80 -6.43
C THR A 74 -0.64 19.65 -6.55
N GLY A 75 -1.70 19.83 -7.35
CA GLY A 75 -2.82 18.90 -7.41
C GLY A 75 -3.58 18.81 -6.07
N SER A 76 -3.63 17.63 -5.46
CA SER A 76 -4.31 17.39 -4.17
C SER A 76 -3.38 17.40 -2.95
N GLY A 77 -2.08 17.65 -3.16
CA GLY A 77 -1.05 17.58 -2.11
C GLY A 77 -0.64 18.96 -1.62
N LEU A 78 -0.76 19.19 -0.31
CA LEU A 78 -0.29 20.43 0.35
C LEU A 78 1.13 20.23 0.91
N SER A 79 2.10 20.87 0.26
CA SER A 79 3.51 20.79 0.63
C SER A 79 3.95 22.07 1.34
N ALA A 80 4.70 21.91 2.43
CA ALA A 80 5.31 23.07 3.09
C ALA A 80 6.42 23.63 2.19
N LEU A 81 6.65 24.94 2.23
CA LEU A 81 7.82 25.52 1.56
C LEU A 81 9.09 25.16 2.32
N ASP A 82 10.06 24.56 1.63
CA ASP A 82 11.39 24.31 2.17
C ASP A 82 12.19 25.62 2.35
N ASP A 83 13.15 25.63 3.29
CA ASP A 83 14.01 26.80 3.56
C ASP A 83 14.82 27.27 2.34
N CYS A 84 15.10 26.35 1.41
CA CYS A 84 15.76 26.67 0.14
C CYS A 84 14.81 27.39 -0.83
N ALA A 85 13.53 27.02 -0.83
CA ALA A 85 12.49 27.62 -1.65
C ALA A 85 12.13 29.04 -1.21
N LEU A 86 12.28 29.37 0.07
CA LEU A 86 12.09 30.73 0.58
C LEU A 86 13.16 31.72 0.11
N LYS A 87 14.35 31.22 -0.25
CA LYS A 87 15.49 32.04 -0.71
C LYS A 87 15.57 32.15 -2.23
N SER A 88 14.81 31.34 -2.98
CA SER A 88 14.78 31.41 -4.44
C SER A 88 13.91 32.55 -4.95
N THR A 89 14.09 32.87 -6.23
CA THR A 89 13.23 33.77 -7.00
C THR A 89 11.97 33.05 -7.46
N MET A 90 10.90 33.80 -7.66
CA MET A 90 9.63 33.28 -8.18
C MET A 90 9.77 32.62 -9.55
N SER A 91 10.73 33.05 -10.37
CA SER A 91 11.05 32.46 -11.68
C SER A 91 11.39 30.95 -11.66
N ASN A 92 11.71 30.38 -10.50
CA ASN A 92 12.00 28.95 -10.38
C ASN A 92 10.74 28.09 -10.23
N PHE A 93 9.57 28.71 -10.03
CA PHE A 93 8.29 28.04 -9.93
C PHE A 93 7.56 28.10 -11.27
N VAL A 94 6.93 26.98 -11.64
CA VAL A 94 6.09 26.90 -12.85
C VAL A 94 4.80 27.71 -12.63
N ASP A 95 4.25 28.31 -13.69
CA ASP A 95 3.02 29.13 -13.66
C ASP A 95 1.82 28.47 -12.94
N ASP A 96 1.73 27.14 -12.95
CA ASP A 96 0.63 26.39 -12.36
C ASP A 96 0.72 26.19 -10.83
N VAL A 97 1.79 26.68 -10.18
CA VAL A 97 1.96 26.53 -8.73
C VAL A 97 1.09 27.53 -7.98
N GLN A 98 0.10 27.01 -7.23
CA GLN A 98 -0.72 27.82 -6.34
C GLN A 98 -0.07 27.89 -4.95
N PHE A 99 0.14 29.11 -4.45
CA PHE A 99 0.59 29.34 -3.08
C PHE A 99 -0.62 29.45 -2.17
N ILE A 100 -0.64 28.75 -1.05
CA ILE A 100 -1.81 28.71 -0.16
C ILE A 100 -1.41 28.98 1.29
N ALA A 101 -2.20 29.84 1.94
CA ALA A 101 -2.13 30.04 3.38
C ALA A 101 -2.87 28.92 4.12
N TYR A 102 -2.16 28.15 4.93
CA TYR A 102 -2.73 27.08 5.76
C TYR A 102 -2.26 27.20 7.21
N GLY A 103 -3.00 26.60 8.13
CA GLY A 103 -2.62 26.45 9.53
C GLY A 103 -2.29 24.99 9.85
N GLU A 104 -1.51 24.78 10.90
CA GLU A 104 -1.24 23.45 11.43
C GLU A 104 -1.98 23.25 12.75
N ILE A 105 -2.72 22.16 12.86
CA ILE A 105 -3.36 21.74 14.10
C ILE A 105 -2.72 20.46 14.61
N THR A 106 -2.51 20.40 15.92
CA THR A 106 -2.09 19.16 16.58
C THR A 106 -3.33 18.40 17.05
N VAL A 107 -3.46 17.17 16.58
CA VAL A 107 -4.51 16.24 16.99
C VAL A 107 -3.89 15.11 17.80
N TRP A 108 -4.38 14.93 19.02
CA TRP A 108 -4.03 13.77 19.84
C TRP A 108 -5.04 12.66 19.57
N PHE A 109 -4.59 11.55 19.01
CA PHE A 109 -5.44 10.44 18.64
C PHE A 109 -5.16 9.23 19.52
N GLY A 110 -6.19 8.67 20.16
CA GLY A 110 -6.01 7.51 21.02
C GLY A 110 -7.30 6.96 21.60
N ARG A 111 -7.18 5.85 22.34
CA ARG A 111 -8.31 5.30 23.11
C ARG A 111 -8.46 5.96 24.48
N TYR A 112 -7.42 6.65 24.96
CA TYR A 112 -7.33 7.32 26.27
C TYR A 112 -7.46 6.40 27.50
N ASP A 113 -8.04 5.21 27.36
CA ASP A 113 -8.33 4.29 28.46
C ASP A 113 -7.21 3.27 28.71
N THR A 114 -6.40 2.93 27.69
CA THR A 114 -5.40 1.83 27.77
C THR A 114 -3.99 2.18 27.32
N LEU A 115 -3.83 3.18 26.44
CA LEU A 115 -2.55 3.56 25.84
C LEU A 115 -2.46 5.08 25.73
N PRO A 116 -1.25 5.67 25.84
CA PRO A 116 -1.05 7.09 25.63
C PRO A 116 -1.43 7.48 24.18
N PRO A 117 -2.12 8.61 23.98
CA PRO A 117 -2.54 9.04 22.66
C PRO A 117 -1.33 9.43 21.79
N GLN A 118 -1.40 9.10 20.51
CA GLN A 118 -0.40 9.49 19.52
C GLN A 118 -0.67 10.91 19.02
N LYS A 119 0.41 11.68 18.82
CA LYS A 119 0.33 13.06 18.32
C LYS A 119 0.43 13.07 16.79
N PHE A 120 -0.52 13.72 16.14
CA PHE A 120 -0.56 13.96 14.70
C PHE A 120 -0.62 15.46 14.41
N VAL A 121 0.03 15.89 13.33
CA VAL A 121 -0.05 17.27 12.83
C VAL A 121 -0.80 17.25 11.51
N VAL A 122 -1.91 17.98 11.45
CA VAL A 122 -2.77 18.06 10.27
C VAL A 122 -2.75 19.47 9.75
N LYS A 123 -2.51 19.60 8.44
CA LYS A 123 -2.56 20.88 7.73
C LYS A 123 -4.00 21.18 7.32
N VAL A 124 -4.47 22.38 7.64
CA VAL A 124 -5.87 22.78 7.53
C VAL A 124 -6.02 24.23 7.07
N LEU A 125 -7.08 24.53 6.33
CA LEU A 125 -7.46 25.88 5.96
C LEU A 125 -8.45 26.43 6.99
N LEU A 126 -8.57 27.76 7.11
CA LEU A 126 -9.51 28.34 8.09
C LEU A 126 -10.99 28.10 7.75
N LYS A 127 -11.28 27.90 6.45
CA LYS A 127 -12.61 27.51 5.97
C LYS A 127 -12.89 26.01 6.09
N ASP A 128 -11.88 25.18 6.34
CA ASP A 128 -12.09 23.74 6.43
C ASP A 128 -13.11 23.45 7.54
N THR A 129 -14.12 22.68 7.17
CA THR A 129 -15.11 22.15 8.12
C THR A 129 -14.48 21.03 8.93
N LEU A 130 -15.03 20.77 10.12
CA LEU A 130 -14.58 19.64 10.91
C LEU A 130 -14.77 18.31 10.15
N GLU A 131 -15.77 18.19 9.27
CA GLU A 131 -15.94 17.00 8.43
C GLU A 131 -14.75 16.77 7.51
N GLU A 132 -14.27 17.80 6.82
CA GLU A 132 -13.09 17.72 5.95
C GLU A 132 -11.81 17.43 6.74
N ILE A 133 -11.68 18.01 7.94
CA ILE A 133 -10.58 17.72 8.85
C ILE A 133 -10.66 16.26 9.31
N LYS A 134 -11.86 15.77 9.61
CA LYS A 134 -12.12 14.38 10.02
C LYS A 134 -11.79 13.40 8.89
N THR A 135 -12.11 13.73 7.63
CA THR A 135 -11.70 12.89 6.49
C THR A 135 -10.19 12.87 6.33
N ARG A 136 -9.49 14.01 6.45
CA ARG A 136 -8.02 14.05 6.40
C ARG A 136 -7.37 13.24 7.53
N ILE A 137 -7.91 13.33 8.75
CA ILE A 137 -7.44 12.51 9.89
C ILE A 137 -7.71 11.02 9.62
N ARG A 138 -8.86 10.67 9.05
CA ARG A 138 -9.20 9.28 8.68
C ARG A 138 -8.19 8.72 7.68
N ASP A 139 -7.82 9.50 6.67
CA ASP A 139 -6.87 9.07 5.64
C ASP A 139 -5.48 8.85 6.24
N GLN A 140 -5.05 9.70 7.18
CA GLN A 140 -3.77 9.54 7.88
C GLN A 140 -3.76 8.40 8.92
N CYS A 141 -4.83 8.23 9.68
CA CYS A 141 -4.90 7.31 10.82
C CYS A 141 -5.57 5.96 10.51
N ARG A 142 -6.10 5.77 9.29
CA ARG A 142 -6.88 4.58 8.86
C ARG A 142 -8.05 4.23 9.81
N ALA A 143 -8.61 5.21 10.49
CA ALA A 143 -9.66 5.01 11.50
C ALA A 143 -11.01 5.53 11.00
N THR A 144 -12.03 4.67 10.97
CA THR A 144 -13.35 4.99 10.40
C THR A 144 -14.23 5.81 11.34
N ASN A 145 -14.23 5.48 12.64
CA ASN A 145 -15.14 6.06 13.64
C ASN A 145 -14.37 6.64 14.84
N PHE A 146 -14.37 7.97 14.95
CA PHE A 146 -13.82 8.70 16.09
C PHE A 146 -14.62 9.98 16.37
N GLU A 147 -14.67 10.37 17.64
CA GLU A 147 -15.17 11.68 18.07
C GLU A 147 -14.01 12.67 18.05
N LEU A 148 -14.31 13.89 17.64
CA LEU A 148 -13.40 15.01 17.80
C LEU A 148 -13.93 15.91 18.91
N ARG A 149 -13.08 16.12 19.91
CA ARG A 149 -13.33 17.08 20.98
C ARG A 149 -12.15 18.03 21.07
N PHE A 150 -12.38 19.20 21.66
CA PHE A 150 -11.31 20.11 21.99
C PHE A 150 -11.40 20.51 23.45
N SER A 151 -10.25 20.73 24.07
CA SER A 151 -10.16 21.27 25.42
C SER A 151 -9.10 22.35 25.46
N GLU A 152 -9.15 23.15 26.52
CA GLU A 152 -8.01 23.98 26.86
C GLU A 152 -6.83 23.08 27.27
N ARG A 153 -5.62 23.57 26.99
CA ARG A 153 -4.37 22.91 27.27
C ARG A 153 -4.13 22.96 28.78
N SER A 154 -4.33 21.83 29.44
CA SER A 154 -3.87 21.62 30.82
C SER A 154 -2.33 21.62 30.87
N GLU A 155 -1.75 21.93 32.02
CA GLU A 155 -0.29 21.96 32.26
C GLU A 155 0.39 20.61 31.91
N ALA A 156 -0.37 19.52 31.89
CA ALA A 156 0.07 18.21 31.43
C ALA A 156 0.38 18.21 29.91
N ARG A 157 1.59 17.78 29.54
CA ARG A 157 2.03 17.67 28.13
C ARG A 157 1.24 16.66 27.31
N THR A 158 0.55 15.71 27.94
CA THR A 158 -0.26 14.67 27.29
C THR A 158 -1.70 14.74 27.79
N PRO A 159 -2.70 14.69 26.90
CA PRO A 159 -4.09 14.72 27.32
C PRO A 159 -4.48 13.43 28.04
N THR A 160 -5.10 13.59 29.21
CA THR A 160 -5.62 12.51 30.08
C THR A 160 -7.12 12.29 29.85
N VAL A 161 -7.67 11.21 30.42
CA VAL A 161 -9.11 10.91 30.41
C VAL A 161 -9.95 12.04 31.03
N GLU A 162 -9.43 12.72 32.04
CA GLU A 162 -10.10 13.87 32.68
C GLU A 162 -10.22 15.06 31.71
N ASN A 163 -9.21 15.31 30.88
CA ASN A 163 -9.28 16.33 29.82
C ASN A 163 -10.35 15.95 28.78
N TRP A 164 -10.48 14.66 28.46
CA TRP A 164 -11.52 14.19 27.55
C TRP A 164 -12.93 14.43 28.12
N ASN A 165 -13.15 14.15 29.40
CA ASN A 165 -14.47 14.31 30.02
C ASN A 165 -14.87 15.78 30.21
N SER A 166 -13.90 16.67 30.41
CA SER A 166 -14.11 18.12 30.49
C SER A 166 -14.11 18.82 29.12
N SER A 167 -13.83 18.09 28.03
CA SER A 167 -13.74 18.65 26.68
C SER A 167 -15.10 18.89 26.01
N ILE A 168 -15.11 19.83 25.07
CA ILE A 168 -16.29 20.22 24.32
C ILE A 168 -16.31 19.44 22.99
N ALA A 169 -17.44 18.81 22.69
CA ALA A 169 -17.65 18.13 21.42
C ALA A 169 -17.71 19.13 20.25
N LEU A 170 -16.95 18.85 19.20
CA LEU A 170 -16.96 19.64 17.97
C LEU A 170 -18.07 19.12 17.06
N LYS A 171 -18.90 20.02 16.54
CA LYS A 171 -19.94 19.67 15.56
C LYS A 171 -19.33 19.55 14.16
N PRO A 172 -19.88 18.71 13.27
CA PRO A 172 -19.38 18.57 11.89
C PRO A 172 -19.31 19.91 11.13
N GLU A 173 -20.29 20.79 11.37
CA GLU A 173 -20.42 22.11 10.76
C GLU A 173 -19.46 23.17 11.35
N ASP A 174 -18.81 22.88 12.48
CA ASP A 174 -17.90 23.84 13.10
C ASP A 174 -16.64 24.04 12.23
N THR A 175 -16.21 25.29 12.09
CA THR A 175 -14.96 25.66 11.41
C THR A 175 -13.89 26.01 12.43
N ILE A 176 -12.63 26.02 12.00
CA ILE A 176 -11.49 26.41 12.85
C ILE A 176 -11.68 27.84 13.40
N LEU A 177 -12.24 28.74 12.60
CA LEU A 177 -12.55 30.11 12.98
C LEU A 177 -13.65 30.18 14.05
N SER A 178 -14.74 29.42 13.90
CA SER A 178 -15.88 29.50 14.83
C SER A 178 -15.47 29.06 16.25
N ARG A 179 -14.59 28.07 16.35
CA ARG A 179 -14.10 27.51 17.61
C ARG A 179 -12.75 28.06 18.09
N ARG A 180 -12.17 29.01 17.35
CA ARG A 180 -10.86 29.62 17.64
C ARG A 180 -9.74 28.59 17.90
N LEU A 181 -9.76 27.47 17.17
CA LEU A 181 -8.82 26.36 17.34
C LEU A 181 -7.39 26.72 16.89
N TYR A 182 -7.19 27.91 16.33
CA TYR A 182 -5.89 28.48 15.99
C TYR A 182 -5.11 29.00 17.21
N GLN A 183 -5.72 29.08 18.39
CA GLN A 183 -5.01 29.51 19.60
C GLN A 183 -4.22 28.34 20.21
N ASP A 184 -2.98 28.60 20.60
CA ASP A 184 -2.07 27.60 21.21
C ASP A 184 -2.59 26.99 22.53
N ASN A 185 -3.60 27.63 23.13
CA ASN A 185 -4.25 27.20 24.35
C ASN A 185 -5.23 26.05 24.11
N TYR A 186 -5.59 25.70 22.88
CA TYR A 186 -6.51 24.58 22.63
C TYR A 186 -5.79 23.35 22.11
N ILE A 187 -6.22 22.19 22.60
CA ILE A 187 -5.80 20.88 22.08
C ILE A 187 -6.99 20.19 21.45
N ILE A 188 -6.77 19.58 20.29
CA ILE A 188 -7.76 18.73 19.64
C ILE A 188 -7.47 17.30 20.03
N MET A 189 -8.50 16.62 20.51
CA MET A 189 -8.47 15.24 20.95
C MET A 189 -9.40 14.44 20.06
N ALA A 190 -8.92 13.28 19.63
CA ALA A 190 -9.65 12.34 18.82
C ALA A 190 -9.73 11.01 19.57
N LYS A 191 -10.89 10.70 20.15
CA LYS A 191 -11.13 9.40 20.77
C LYS A 191 -11.79 8.51 19.75
N VAL A 192 -11.21 7.34 19.52
CA VAL A 192 -11.89 6.28 18.77
C VAL A 192 -13.13 5.89 19.55
N ILE A 193 -14.30 6.33 19.08
CA ILE A 193 -15.56 5.79 19.56
C ILE A 193 -15.68 4.44 18.87
N GLN A 194 -15.57 3.37 19.65
CA GLN A 194 -16.25 2.14 19.27
C GLN A 194 -17.73 2.52 19.26
N THR A 195 -18.28 2.81 18.07
CA THR A 195 -19.70 3.14 17.95
C THR A 195 -20.48 2.07 18.69
N ALA A 196 -21.10 2.45 19.80
CA ALA A 196 -22.19 1.71 20.44
C ALA A 196 -23.48 1.78 19.58
N SER A 197 -23.28 1.69 18.26
CA SER A 197 -24.24 1.40 17.21
C SER A 197 -23.57 0.50 16.15
N ASN A 198 -22.76 -0.45 16.65
CA ASN A 198 -22.59 -1.83 16.19
C ASN A 198 -21.85 -2.59 17.29
N SER A 199 -22.46 -2.68 18.47
CA SER A 199 -22.00 -3.63 19.49
C SER A 199 -22.34 -5.08 19.14
N ASP A 200 -23.08 -5.37 18.07
CA ASP A 200 -23.53 -6.74 17.78
C ASP A 200 -23.15 -7.22 16.39
N ASN A 201 -21.95 -6.91 15.89
CA ASN A 201 -21.43 -7.64 14.73
C ASN A 201 -20.03 -8.22 14.94
N THR A 202 -19.29 -7.88 16.00
CA THR A 202 -18.06 -8.61 16.33
C THR A 202 -18.43 -9.92 17.01
N CYS A 203 -18.32 -11.00 16.25
CA CYS A 203 -18.56 -12.36 16.67
C CYS A 203 -17.23 -13.01 17.03
N SER A 204 -17.14 -13.57 18.24
CA SER A 204 -16.07 -14.50 18.61
C SER A 204 -16.37 -15.84 17.95
N LEU A 205 -15.52 -16.26 17.01
CA LEU A 205 -15.65 -17.52 16.30
C LEU A 205 -14.60 -18.51 16.82
N PHE A 206 -15.02 -19.72 17.17
CA PHE A 206 -14.12 -20.79 17.56
C PHE A 206 -13.96 -21.78 16.41
N VAL A 207 -12.74 -21.91 15.89
CA VAL A 207 -12.44 -22.91 14.87
C VAL A 207 -11.80 -24.12 15.52
N GLN A 208 -12.47 -25.27 15.47
CA GLN A 208 -11.98 -26.53 16.02
C GLN A 208 -11.44 -27.42 14.91
N THR A 209 -10.16 -27.77 15.02
CA THR A 209 -9.49 -28.74 14.13
C THR A 209 -9.88 -30.18 14.48
N LEU A 210 -9.66 -31.12 13.54
CA LEU A 210 -9.85 -32.56 13.78
C LEU A 210 -9.00 -33.12 14.93
N THR A 211 -7.85 -32.50 15.22
CA THR A 211 -6.97 -32.88 16.34
C THR A 211 -7.47 -32.38 17.70
N GLY A 212 -8.60 -31.67 17.74
CA GLY A 212 -9.20 -31.15 18.96
C GLY A 212 -8.69 -29.78 19.40
N ARG A 213 -7.71 -29.18 18.70
CA ARG A 213 -7.22 -27.84 18.98
C ARG A 213 -8.26 -26.79 18.56
N LYS A 214 -8.52 -25.83 19.45
CA LYS A 214 -9.45 -24.71 19.24
C LYS A 214 -8.68 -23.42 18.98
N LEU A 215 -9.04 -22.72 17.91
CA LEU A 215 -8.53 -21.41 17.54
C LEU A 215 -9.62 -20.36 17.80
N SER A 216 -9.27 -19.29 18.48
CA SER A 216 -10.19 -18.17 18.75
C SER A 216 -9.95 -17.05 17.74
N LEU A 217 -10.98 -16.68 16.97
CA LEU A 217 -10.93 -15.61 15.98
C LEU A 217 -11.98 -14.55 16.32
N ILE A 218 -11.59 -13.28 16.24
CA ILE A 218 -12.51 -12.16 16.38
C ILE A 218 -12.86 -11.70 14.97
N VAL A 219 -14.08 -11.95 14.54
CA VAL A 219 -14.56 -11.69 13.17
C VAL A 219 -15.82 -10.86 13.19
N THR A 220 -16.16 -10.23 12.06
CA THR A 220 -17.43 -9.50 11.95
C THR A 220 -18.49 -10.40 11.29
N SER A 221 -19.77 -10.29 11.64
CA SER A 221 -20.87 -11.03 11.00
C SER A 221 -20.94 -10.81 9.48
N MET A 222 -20.45 -9.65 9.02
CA MET A 222 -20.35 -9.27 7.61
C MET A 222 -19.08 -9.78 6.91
N THR A 223 -18.18 -10.45 7.63
CA THR A 223 -16.94 -11.00 7.08
C THR A 223 -17.25 -12.20 6.18
N ASP A 224 -16.55 -12.28 5.05
CA ASP A 224 -16.69 -13.38 4.10
C ASP A 224 -15.93 -14.62 4.58
N VAL A 225 -16.42 -15.81 4.23
CA VAL A 225 -15.76 -17.08 4.55
C VAL A 225 -14.32 -17.14 4.02
N THR A 226 -14.06 -16.52 2.86
CA THR A 226 -12.73 -16.41 2.25
C THR A 226 -11.75 -15.65 3.14
N ASP A 227 -12.19 -14.55 3.75
CA ASP A 227 -11.35 -13.75 4.65
C ASP A 227 -11.03 -14.52 5.93
N VAL A 228 -12.00 -15.27 6.47
CA VAL A 228 -11.78 -16.13 7.65
C VAL A 228 -10.74 -17.21 7.35
N LYS A 229 -10.77 -17.81 6.14
CA LYS A 229 -9.75 -18.77 5.72
C LYS A 229 -8.37 -18.13 5.62
N GLN A 230 -8.30 -16.91 5.10
CA GLN A 230 -7.05 -16.15 5.02
C GLN A 230 -6.47 -15.88 6.41
N MET A 231 -7.30 -15.45 7.37
CA MET A 231 -6.86 -15.25 8.76
C MET A 231 -6.26 -16.53 9.36
N ILE A 232 -6.84 -17.71 9.05
CA ILE A 232 -6.30 -18.98 9.51
C ILE A 232 -4.99 -19.34 8.81
N GLN A 233 -4.84 -19.01 7.53
CA GLN A 233 -3.57 -19.16 6.82
C GLN A 233 -2.48 -18.34 7.50
N ASP A 234 -2.78 -17.11 7.89
CA ASP A 234 -1.81 -16.22 8.52
C ASP A 234 -1.41 -16.74 9.92
N THR A 235 -2.33 -17.40 10.63
CA THR A 235 -2.04 -17.94 11.98
C THR A 235 -1.41 -19.33 11.99
N GLU A 236 -1.84 -20.24 11.10
CA GLU A 236 -1.45 -21.66 11.14
C GLU A 236 -0.67 -22.10 9.88
N GLY A 237 -0.51 -21.23 8.89
CA GLY A 237 0.21 -21.52 7.65
C GLY A 237 -0.54 -22.42 6.65
N ILE A 238 -1.83 -22.69 6.90
CA ILE A 238 -2.64 -23.62 6.09
C ILE A 238 -3.26 -22.84 4.91
N SER A 239 -2.96 -23.21 3.67
CA SER A 239 -3.52 -22.54 2.49
C SER A 239 -5.07 -22.59 2.46
N PRO A 240 -5.78 -21.51 2.07
CA PRO A 240 -7.25 -21.41 2.07
C PRO A 240 -7.94 -22.52 1.30
N ASP A 241 -7.33 -22.96 0.19
CA ASP A 241 -7.85 -24.04 -0.65
C ASP A 241 -7.87 -25.40 0.05
N HIS A 242 -7.00 -25.59 1.04
CA HIS A 242 -6.93 -26.82 1.83
C HIS A 242 -7.87 -26.76 3.04
N GLN A 243 -8.52 -25.63 3.30
CA GLN A 243 -9.42 -25.44 4.43
C GLN A 243 -10.87 -25.71 4.03
N ARG A 244 -11.51 -26.67 4.70
CA ARG A 244 -12.94 -26.89 4.62
C ARG A 244 -13.58 -26.59 5.97
N PHE A 245 -14.40 -25.53 6.00
CA PHE A 245 -15.19 -25.19 7.17
C PHE A 245 -16.56 -25.85 7.14
N ILE A 246 -16.94 -26.44 8.27
CA ILE A 246 -18.21 -27.13 8.45
C ILE A 246 -18.89 -26.56 9.71
N TYR A 247 -20.13 -26.09 9.55
CA TYR A 247 -20.96 -25.59 10.63
C TYR A 247 -22.35 -26.22 10.56
N ALA A 248 -22.85 -26.76 11.67
CA ALA A 248 -24.15 -27.43 11.76
C ALA A 248 -24.41 -28.47 10.65
N GLY A 249 -23.36 -29.20 10.24
CA GLY A 249 -23.43 -30.21 9.17
C GLY A 249 -23.45 -29.64 7.74
N LYS A 250 -23.37 -28.32 7.56
CA LYS A 250 -23.25 -27.65 6.26
C LYS A 250 -21.82 -27.16 6.04
N GLN A 251 -21.31 -27.38 4.83
CA GLN A 251 -20.04 -26.79 4.40
C GLN A 251 -20.26 -25.31 4.10
N LEU A 252 -19.35 -24.46 4.59
CA LEU A 252 -19.34 -23.05 4.25
C LEU A 252 -18.68 -22.86 2.86
N GLU A 253 -19.38 -22.15 1.99
CA GLU A 253 -18.91 -21.78 0.65
C GLU A 253 -18.11 -20.48 0.67
N ASP A 254 -17.10 -20.40 -0.19
CA ASP A 254 -16.30 -19.19 -0.41
C ASP A 254 -17.15 -18.08 -1.04
N GLY A 255 -16.92 -16.83 -0.65
CA GLY A 255 -17.66 -15.66 -1.13
C GLY A 255 -19.06 -15.45 -0.52
N ARG A 256 -19.48 -16.29 0.44
CA ARG A 256 -20.66 -16.02 1.28
C ARG A 256 -20.26 -15.43 2.62
N LYS A 257 -21.16 -14.66 3.23
CA LYS A 257 -20.94 -14.02 4.54
C LYS A 257 -21.25 -14.98 5.68
N LEU A 258 -20.60 -14.80 6.83
CA LEU A 258 -20.94 -15.55 8.05
C LEU A 258 -22.40 -15.31 8.50
N SER A 259 -22.92 -14.11 8.26
CA SER A 259 -24.33 -13.74 8.52
C SER A 259 -25.33 -14.62 7.78
N ASP A 260 -25.00 -15.04 6.55
CA ASP A 260 -25.92 -15.83 5.71
C ASP A 260 -26.16 -17.22 6.29
N TYR A 261 -25.17 -17.75 7.01
CA TYR A 261 -25.23 -19.03 7.71
C TYR A 261 -25.81 -18.92 9.12
N HIS A 262 -26.21 -17.71 9.56
CA HIS A 262 -26.75 -17.44 10.89
C HIS A 262 -25.85 -17.97 12.02
N ILE A 263 -24.53 -17.83 11.84
CA ILE A 263 -23.54 -18.28 12.82
C ILE A 263 -23.63 -17.37 14.06
N PRO A 264 -23.97 -17.89 15.25
CA PRO A 264 -24.09 -17.10 16.46
C PRO A 264 -22.73 -16.70 17.01
N ASN A 265 -22.73 -15.73 17.92
CA ASN A 265 -21.55 -15.42 18.73
C ASN A 265 -21.10 -16.66 19.51
N GLU A 266 -19.79 -16.88 19.61
CA GLU A 266 -19.18 -18.04 20.26
C GLU A 266 -19.47 -19.39 19.58
N ALA A 267 -19.87 -19.38 18.31
CA ALA A 267 -20.07 -20.60 17.53
C ALA A 267 -18.76 -21.37 17.32
N VAL A 268 -18.89 -22.70 17.30
CA VAL A 268 -17.80 -23.61 16.93
C VAL A 268 -17.96 -24.05 15.48
N VAL A 269 -16.98 -23.71 14.65
CA VAL A 269 -16.85 -24.17 13.26
C VAL A 269 -15.77 -25.23 13.20
N HIS A 270 -16.06 -26.35 12.55
CA HIS A 270 -15.08 -27.42 12.39
C HIS A 270 -14.23 -27.18 11.15
N LEU A 271 -12.91 -27.17 11.32
CA LEU A 271 -11.93 -27.13 10.23
C LEU A 271 -11.49 -28.56 9.91
N VAL A 272 -11.82 -28.98 8.69
CA VAL A 272 -11.35 -30.22 8.07
C VAL A 272 -10.35 -29.87 6.98
N LEU A 273 -9.20 -30.53 6.98
CA LEU A 273 -8.23 -30.37 5.91
C LEU A 273 -8.70 -31.16 4.68
N SER A 274 -8.89 -30.45 3.58
CA SER A 274 -9.06 -31.09 2.27
C SER A 274 -7.68 -31.36 1.71
N LEU A 275 -7.31 -32.63 1.66
CA LEU A 275 -6.14 -33.05 0.91
C LEU A 275 -6.49 -32.91 -0.58
N ARG A 276 -5.77 -32.04 -1.30
CA ARG A 276 -5.72 -32.18 -2.75
C ARG A 276 -5.08 -33.54 -3.02
N GLY A 277 -5.82 -34.45 -3.67
CA GLY A 277 -5.17 -35.53 -4.41
C GLY A 277 -4.12 -34.89 -5.31
N GLY A 278 -2.87 -35.34 -5.22
CA GLY A 278 -1.67 -34.62 -5.64
C GLY A 278 -1.62 -34.21 -7.12
N MET A 279 -2.41 -33.22 -7.50
CA MET A 279 -2.60 -32.78 -8.87
C MET A 279 -2.48 -31.25 -8.94
N TYR A 280 -1.27 -30.83 -9.30
CA TYR A 280 -0.85 -29.54 -9.86
C TYR A 280 -1.26 -28.25 -9.12
N HIS A 281 -0.46 -27.84 -8.13
CA HIS A 281 -0.48 -26.46 -7.60
C HIS A 281 0.95 -25.95 -7.38
N PHE A 282 1.23 -24.68 -7.68
CA PHE A 282 2.60 -24.12 -7.64
C PHE A 282 3.23 -24.13 -6.24
N THR A 283 2.42 -24.19 -5.19
CA THR A 283 2.90 -24.33 -3.80
C THR A 283 3.21 -25.79 -3.40
N SER A 284 3.07 -26.77 -4.30
CA SER A 284 3.27 -28.19 -3.99
C SER A 284 4.74 -28.60 -3.82
N GLY A 285 5.69 -27.66 -3.89
CA GLY A 285 7.12 -27.91 -3.65
C GLY A 285 7.80 -28.86 -4.64
N ARG A 286 7.15 -29.20 -5.77
CA ARG A 286 7.79 -29.99 -6.84
C ARG A 286 8.61 -29.04 -7.72
N GLN A 287 9.91 -29.31 -7.85
CA GLN A 287 10.89 -28.43 -8.52
C GLN A 287 10.71 -28.30 -10.04
N ASP A 288 9.79 -29.05 -10.65
CA ASP A 288 9.70 -29.20 -12.10
C ASP A 288 8.67 -28.27 -12.78
N PHE A 289 8.17 -27.24 -12.10
CA PHE A 289 7.39 -26.18 -12.77
C PHE A 289 8.30 -25.20 -13.51
N SER A 290 9.10 -25.70 -14.45
CA SER A 290 9.54 -24.86 -15.56
C SER A 290 8.35 -24.73 -16.51
N GLN A 291 7.91 -23.49 -16.77
CA GLN A 291 6.99 -23.25 -17.87
C GLN A 291 7.61 -23.89 -19.11
N LEU A 292 6.92 -24.86 -19.73
CA LEU A 292 7.34 -25.42 -21.00
C LEU A 292 7.72 -24.26 -21.91
N PRO A 293 8.93 -24.25 -22.52
CA PRO A 293 9.35 -23.16 -23.38
C PRO A 293 8.25 -22.84 -24.36
N SER A 294 7.88 -21.57 -24.50
CA SER A 294 6.72 -21.10 -25.29
C SER A 294 6.69 -21.67 -26.71
N SER A 295 7.85 -22.06 -27.25
CA SER A 295 8.02 -22.75 -28.52
C SER A 295 7.39 -24.15 -28.61
N CYS A 296 7.31 -24.88 -27.49
CA CYS A 296 6.82 -26.27 -27.41
C CYS A 296 5.33 -26.38 -27.12
N ALA A 297 4.73 -25.36 -26.49
CA ALA A 297 3.30 -25.35 -26.15
C ALA A 297 2.41 -25.60 -27.38
N ASN A 298 2.71 -24.96 -28.52
CA ASN A 298 1.93 -25.14 -29.75
C ASN A 298 2.10 -26.53 -30.37
N ALA A 299 3.29 -27.14 -30.28
CA ALA A 299 3.49 -28.50 -30.80
C ALA A 299 2.77 -29.54 -29.94
N ILE A 300 2.78 -29.37 -28.61
CA ILE A 300 2.03 -30.22 -27.69
C ILE A 300 0.53 -30.05 -27.90
N ARG A 301 0.05 -28.81 -28.12
CA ARG A 301 -1.36 -28.56 -28.41
C ARG A 301 -1.81 -29.25 -29.70
N ASN A 302 -0.97 -29.23 -30.74
CA ASN A 302 -1.24 -29.90 -32.01
C ASN A 302 -1.29 -31.43 -31.89
N VAL A 303 -0.48 -32.02 -31.01
CA VAL A 303 -0.56 -33.47 -30.69
C VAL A 303 -1.86 -33.78 -29.96
N LEU A 304 -2.23 -32.97 -28.95
CA LEU A 304 -3.44 -33.18 -28.16
C LEU A 304 -4.74 -32.96 -28.96
N SER A 305 -4.69 -32.10 -29.98
CA SER A 305 -5.82 -31.88 -30.90
C SER A 305 -5.86 -32.88 -32.06
N PHE A 306 -4.89 -33.79 -32.17
CA PHE A 306 -4.94 -34.84 -33.19
C PHE A 306 -5.92 -35.91 -32.72
N GLU A 307 -7.14 -35.85 -33.25
CA GLU A 307 -8.20 -36.82 -32.95
C GLU A 307 -7.80 -38.20 -33.49
N THR A 308 -7.46 -39.12 -32.59
CA THR A 308 -7.40 -40.55 -32.91
C THR A 308 -8.82 -41.05 -33.04
N LYS A 309 -9.24 -41.42 -34.25
CA LYS A 309 -10.51 -42.15 -34.42
C LYS A 309 -10.44 -43.41 -33.55
N ASP A 310 -11.52 -43.70 -32.83
CA ASP A 310 -11.60 -44.87 -31.96
C ASP A 310 -11.26 -46.14 -32.75
N VAL A 311 -10.62 -47.09 -32.08
CA VAL A 311 -9.90 -48.25 -32.64
C VAL A 311 -10.76 -49.15 -33.54
N ASP A 312 -12.08 -48.96 -33.56
CA ASP A 312 -13.03 -49.73 -34.36
C ASP A 312 -13.20 -49.23 -35.81
N ASP A 313 -12.80 -47.99 -36.14
CA ASP A 313 -13.05 -47.39 -37.47
C ASP A 313 -11.97 -47.70 -38.52
N TYR A 314 -10.76 -48.12 -38.11
CA TYR A 314 -9.63 -48.31 -39.03
C TYR A 314 -9.83 -49.44 -40.05
N GLN A 315 -10.72 -50.39 -39.78
CA GLN A 315 -11.00 -51.52 -40.67
C GLN A 315 -11.83 -51.12 -41.91
N GLN A 316 -12.45 -49.93 -41.91
CA GLN A 316 -13.31 -49.45 -43.01
C GLN A 316 -12.63 -48.40 -43.91
N LEU A 317 -11.40 -47.98 -43.59
CA LEU A 317 -10.67 -46.97 -44.37
C LEU A 317 -9.88 -47.61 -45.52
N SER A 318 -9.77 -46.90 -46.66
CA SER A 318 -8.94 -47.35 -47.77
C SER A 318 -7.45 -47.31 -47.40
N SER A 319 -6.61 -48.10 -48.07
CA SER A 319 -5.16 -48.11 -47.79
C SER A 319 -4.51 -46.73 -48.01
N ALA A 320 -5.08 -45.90 -48.89
CA ALA A 320 -4.59 -44.55 -49.16
C ALA A 320 -4.89 -43.61 -47.98
N ASP A 321 -6.10 -43.70 -47.41
CA ASP A 321 -6.51 -42.86 -46.28
C ASP A 321 -5.73 -43.23 -45.01
N LEU A 322 -5.45 -44.52 -44.81
CA LEU A 322 -4.59 -44.99 -43.72
C LEU A 322 -3.15 -44.48 -43.86
N GLN A 323 -2.61 -44.47 -45.09
CA GLN A 323 -1.27 -43.95 -45.35
C GLN A 323 -1.19 -42.43 -45.12
N GLU A 324 -2.23 -41.69 -45.51
CA GLU A 324 -2.31 -40.25 -45.27
C GLU A 324 -2.38 -39.94 -43.76
N TYR A 325 -3.17 -40.72 -43.01
CA TYR A 325 -3.29 -40.55 -41.57
C TYR A 325 -1.97 -40.85 -40.83
N ILE A 326 -1.29 -41.94 -41.21
CA ILE A 326 0.04 -42.28 -40.67
C ILE A 326 1.05 -41.17 -40.98
N LEU A 327 1.00 -40.59 -42.18
CA LEU A 327 1.88 -39.50 -42.57
C LEU A 327 1.62 -38.24 -41.72
N GLN A 328 0.36 -37.86 -41.53
CA GLN A 328 -0.01 -36.71 -40.70
C GLN A 328 0.41 -36.91 -39.24
N ALA A 329 0.17 -38.09 -38.66
CA ALA A 329 0.61 -38.42 -37.31
C ALA A 329 2.14 -38.33 -37.17
N ASN A 330 2.88 -38.90 -38.12
CA ASN A 330 4.34 -38.82 -38.14
C ASN A 330 4.87 -37.39 -38.26
N MET A 331 4.20 -36.52 -39.03
CA MET A 331 4.60 -35.11 -39.14
C MET A 331 4.44 -34.36 -37.81
N VAL A 332 3.32 -34.56 -37.12
CA VAL A 332 3.07 -33.92 -35.82
C VAL A 332 4.06 -34.42 -34.77
N LEU A 333 4.31 -35.73 -34.71
CA LEU A 333 5.29 -36.33 -33.80
C LEU A 333 6.73 -35.88 -34.08
N THR A 334 7.12 -35.79 -35.36
CA THR A 334 8.47 -35.34 -35.74
C THR A 334 8.68 -33.86 -35.39
N SER A 335 7.63 -33.03 -35.55
CA SER A 335 7.66 -31.62 -35.15
C SER A 335 7.85 -31.44 -33.65
N LEU A 336 7.13 -32.24 -32.84
CA LEU A 336 7.30 -32.27 -31.39
C LEU A 336 8.72 -32.74 -31.02
N HIS A 337 9.18 -33.84 -31.59
CA HIS A 337 10.49 -34.42 -31.32
C HIS A 337 11.63 -33.44 -31.63
N GLY A 338 11.56 -32.73 -32.76
CA GLY A 338 12.54 -31.71 -33.13
C GLY A 338 12.59 -30.55 -32.14
N LYS A 339 11.44 -30.10 -31.64
CA LYS A 339 11.36 -29.01 -30.66
C LYS A 339 11.84 -29.42 -29.27
N ILE A 340 11.56 -30.64 -28.84
CA ILE A 340 12.08 -31.19 -27.58
C ILE A 340 13.61 -31.33 -27.64
N LYS A 341 14.14 -31.82 -28.77
CA LYS A 341 15.59 -31.93 -28.98
C LYS A 341 16.30 -30.57 -28.97
N ALA A 342 15.61 -29.51 -29.39
CA ALA A 342 16.13 -28.14 -29.33
C ALA A 342 16.16 -27.55 -27.91
N ILE A 343 15.43 -28.12 -26.94
CA ILE A 343 15.45 -27.68 -25.53
C ILE A 343 16.73 -28.17 -24.82
N TYR A 344 17.28 -29.31 -25.24
CA TYR A 344 18.45 -29.92 -24.61
C TYR A 344 19.67 -29.92 -25.54
N ALA A 345 20.39 -28.79 -25.56
CA ALA A 345 21.83 -28.82 -25.77
C ALA A 345 22.55 -27.76 -24.91
N PRO A 346 22.65 -27.93 -23.58
CA PRO A 346 23.71 -27.32 -22.80
C PRO A 346 24.90 -28.28 -22.72
N SER A 347 26.05 -27.80 -23.18
CA SER A 347 27.36 -28.46 -23.19
C SER A 347 28.00 -28.66 -21.81
N ASP A 348 27.30 -28.36 -20.71
CA ASP A 348 27.79 -28.51 -19.36
C ASP A 348 26.68 -29.04 -18.44
N LEU A 349 26.59 -30.37 -18.31
CA LEU A 349 25.84 -31.00 -17.21
C LEU A 349 26.85 -31.40 -16.12
N PRO A 350 26.65 -31.02 -14.85
CA PRO A 350 27.53 -31.42 -13.77
C PRO A 350 27.47 -32.95 -13.60
N ASN A 351 28.64 -33.56 -13.47
CA ASN A 351 28.82 -35.01 -13.44
C ASN A 351 28.18 -35.58 -12.16
N LEU A 352 27.01 -36.21 -12.29
CA LEU A 352 26.20 -36.77 -11.18
C LEU A 352 26.88 -37.93 -10.43
N ARG A 353 28.10 -38.30 -10.79
CA ARG A 353 28.88 -39.37 -10.16
C ARG A 353 29.16 -39.11 -8.68
N ASN A 354 29.22 -37.84 -8.26
CA ASN A 354 29.46 -37.46 -6.86
C ASN A 354 28.22 -37.53 -5.97
N MET A 355 27.03 -37.80 -6.54
CA MET A 355 25.76 -37.80 -5.81
C MET A 355 25.27 -39.21 -5.43
N ILE A 356 25.95 -40.26 -5.90
CA ILE A 356 25.51 -41.68 -5.76
C ILE A 356 26.37 -42.47 -4.76
N LEU A 357 27.50 -41.93 -4.29
CA LEU A 357 28.29 -42.60 -3.24
C LEU A 357 27.96 -42.03 -1.85
N PRO A 358 27.75 -42.87 -0.83
CA PRO A 358 27.59 -42.40 0.53
C PRO A 358 28.92 -41.76 0.98
N ALA A 359 28.80 -40.65 1.72
CA ALA A 359 29.93 -39.97 2.35
C ALA A 359 30.77 -40.95 3.19
N PRO A 360 32.09 -40.70 3.38
CA PRO A 360 32.92 -41.57 4.20
C PRO A 360 32.33 -41.66 5.61
N ILE A 361 32.30 -42.86 6.15
CA ILE A 361 32.03 -43.11 7.56
C ILE A 361 33.16 -42.40 8.32
N ASP A 362 32.81 -41.41 9.16
CA ASP A 362 33.73 -40.83 10.13
C ASP A 362 34.22 -41.96 11.03
N ASP A 363 35.51 -42.29 10.91
CA ASP A 363 36.19 -43.21 11.82
C ASP A 363 36.08 -42.69 13.25
N ALA A 364 35.85 -43.64 14.15
CA ALA A 364 35.71 -43.45 15.58
C ALA A 364 36.79 -42.52 16.15
N GLN A 365 36.35 -41.56 16.96
CA GLN A 365 37.18 -41.05 18.04
C GLN A 365 37.35 -42.21 19.03
N ASP A 366 38.53 -42.82 19.03
CA ASP A 366 39.01 -43.60 20.16
C ASP A 366 39.22 -42.60 21.32
N ASP A 367 38.40 -42.79 22.35
CA ASP A 367 38.64 -42.29 23.70
C ASP A 367 39.84 -43.04 24.28
N ASP A 368 41.03 -42.41 24.26
CA ASP A 368 42.15 -42.77 25.13
C ASP A 368 42.37 -41.60 26.11
N ASP A 369 41.59 -41.60 27.20
CA ASP A 369 41.98 -40.99 28.46
C ASP A 369 42.55 -42.12 29.33
N ASP A 370 43.87 -42.24 29.40
CA ASP A 370 44.54 -42.76 30.60
C ASP A 370 45.74 -41.86 30.94
N ASP A 371 45.54 -41.21 32.07
CA ASP A 371 46.40 -40.35 32.86
C ASP A 371 47.61 -41.14 33.39
N ASP A 372 48.83 -40.68 33.10
CA ASP A 372 49.95 -40.85 34.04
C ASP A 372 51.06 -39.81 33.80
N GLY A 373 50.94 -38.72 34.56
CA GLY A 373 52.01 -38.23 35.44
C GLY A 373 53.41 -38.00 34.85
N SER A 374 53.75 -36.74 34.58
CA SER A 374 55.13 -36.27 34.65
C SER A 374 55.19 -34.88 35.28
N SER A 375 55.12 -34.85 36.61
CA SER A 375 55.63 -33.73 37.41
C SER A 375 57.07 -34.00 37.83
N ASN A 376 57.93 -33.16 37.27
CA ASN A 376 59.25 -32.73 37.69
C ASN A 376 59.52 -32.67 39.21
N GLN A 377 60.80 -32.91 39.51
CA GLN A 377 61.68 -32.15 40.44
C GLN A 377 61.51 -32.29 41.96
N GLN A 378 62.59 -32.82 42.55
CA GLN A 378 63.31 -32.43 43.78
C GLN A 378 62.60 -32.48 45.13
#